data_AF-A0A955KXU0-F1
#
_entry.id   AF-A0A955KXU0-F1
#
_cell.length_a   1.000
_cell.length_b   1.000
_cell.length_c   1.000
_cell.angle_alpha   90.00
_cell.angle_beta   90.00
_cell.angle_gamma   90.00
#
_symmetry.space_group_name_H-M   'P 1'
#
loop_
_entity.id
_entity.type
_entity.pdbx_description
1 polymer ?
#
loop_
_entity_poly.entity_id
_entity_poly.type
_entity_poly.pdbx_seq_one_letter_code
_entity_poly.pdbx_strand_id
1 'polypeptide(L)'
;MLLNRAPTLHRLGIQAFRPRLIEGKAIQLHPLCCGAFNADFDGDQMAVHVPVTDEAQEEAARLMVTSKNMLNPSNGEPIVSPSQDMVLGCYYLTRKDEDTEAKYVFVNKEDATMAYDNGVITFHMPIKIRINGIIIETTYGRILFNDVVDPALGFVNETLNKKALKKLLSRSFDIKGGEETAFFADRIKNTGFKYATASGLSISKSDMFTPANKDDLVRHGEDKIKLIQRAYWHGLLTDKERYEQTIKVWNTVKNQVSAEMKTAFNQQNSIFNLIDSGAR
;
A
#
# COMPACT_ATOMS: atom_id res chain seq x y z
N MET A 1 -7.18 26.22 12.74
CA MET A 1 -8.49 25.54 12.84
C MET A 1 -8.27 24.12 13.32
N LEU A 2 -9.14 23.59 14.18
CA LEU A 2 -9.09 22.20 14.63
C LEU A 2 -10.16 21.40 13.89
N LEU A 3 -9.77 20.27 13.32
CA LEU A 3 -10.68 19.29 12.73
C LEU A 3 -10.84 18.11 13.69
N ASN A 4 -12.08 17.64 13.86
CA ASN A 4 -12.42 16.46 14.63
C ASN A 4 -13.39 15.56 13.85
N ARG A 5 -13.24 14.23 13.98
CA ARG A 5 -14.21 13.25 13.51
C ARG A 5 -14.68 12.39 14.68
N ALA A 6 -16.00 12.23 14.82
CA ALA A 6 -16.60 11.35 15.80
C ALA A 6 -16.70 9.91 15.26
N PRO A 7 -16.50 8.87 16.08
CA PRO A 7 -16.08 8.90 17.48
C PRO A 7 -14.57 9.15 17.64
N THR A 8 -14.19 9.99 18.60
CA THR A 8 -12.76 10.31 18.87
C THR A 8 -12.15 9.25 19.79
N LEU A 9 -11.46 8.27 19.21
CA LEU A 9 -10.87 7.14 19.96
C LEU A 9 -9.51 7.47 20.60
N HIS A 10 -8.79 8.43 20.04
CA HIS A 10 -7.45 8.80 20.48
C HIS A 10 -7.15 10.26 20.11
N ARG A 11 -6.10 10.84 20.69
CA ARG A 11 -5.75 12.26 20.49
C ARG A 11 -5.59 12.68 19.03
N LEU A 12 -5.16 11.76 18.15
CA LEU A 12 -4.98 12.05 16.71
C LEU A 12 -6.29 12.23 15.95
N GLY A 13 -7.44 11.95 16.59
CA GLY A 13 -8.75 12.24 16.03
C GLY A 13 -9.11 13.73 16.09
N ILE A 14 -8.26 14.57 16.72
CA ILE A 14 -8.33 16.02 16.66
C ILE A 14 -6.96 16.55 16.21
N GLN A 15 -6.91 17.30 15.11
CA GLN A 15 -5.66 17.91 14.64
C GLN A 15 -5.87 19.35 14.17
N ALA A 16 -4.81 20.14 14.27
CA ALA A 16 -4.78 21.51 13.80
C ALA A 16 -4.32 21.61 12.33
N PHE A 17 -5.08 22.37 11.57
CA PHE A 17 -4.79 22.70 10.17
C PHE A 17 -4.83 24.22 9.96
N ARG A 18 -4.04 24.66 8.99
CA ARG A 18 -4.11 26.02 8.46
C ARG A 18 -5.20 26.06 7.38
N PRO A 19 -6.31 26.79 7.57
CA PRO A 19 -7.37 26.84 6.57
C PRO A 19 -6.89 27.57 5.32
N ARG A 20 -7.35 27.11 4.16
CA ARG A 20 -7.28 27.82 2.88
C ARG A 20 -8.71 27.98 2.37
N LEU A 21 -9.07 29.20 1.98
CA LEU A 21 -10.38 29.47 1.41
C LEU A 21 -10.51 28.75 0.07
N ILE A 22 -11.64 28.06 -0.09
CA ILE A 22 -12.03 27.34 -1.30
C ILE A 22 -13.49 27.64 -1.59
N GLU A 23 -13.87 27.52 -2.85
CA GLU A 23 -15.27 27.52 -3.25
C GLU A 23 -15.93 26.18 -2.91
N GLY A 24 -17.23 26.20 -2.59
CA GLY A 24 -18.03 25.02 -2.29
C GLY A 24 -18.42 24.89 -0.80
N LYS A 25 -19.08 23.76 -0.47
CA LYS A 25 -19.64 23.49 0.87
C LYS A 25 -18.98 22.30 1.59
N ALA A 26 -17.94 21.71 1.01
CA ALA A 26 -17.27 20.54 1.54
C ALA A 26 -15.87 20.89 2.06
N ILE A 27 -15.43 20.20 3.12
CA ILE A 27 -14.09 20.36 3.69
C ILE A 27 -13.13 19.49 2.88
N GLN A 28 -12.00 20.07 2.44
CA GLN A 28 -10.91 19.31 1.86
C GLN A 28 -9.95 18.87 2.95
N LEU A 29 -9.82 17.55 3.14
CA LEU A 29 -8.88 16.93 4.08
C LEU A 29 -7.68 16.36 3.33
N HIS A 30 -6.49 16.49 3.91
CA HIS A 30 -5.29 15.90 3.35
C HIS A 30 -5.34 14.36 3.45
N PRO A 31 -5.11 13.60 2.35
CA PRO A 31 -5.36 12.15 2.31
C PRO A 31 -4.47 11.34 3.27
N LEU A 32 -3.26 11.80 3.56
CA LEU A 32 -2.38 11.14 4.54
C LEU A 32 -2.90 11.22 6.00
N CYS A 33 -3.86 12.11 6.28
CA CYS A 33 -4.45 12.24 7.62
C CYS A 33 -5.65 11.31 7.82
N CYS A 34 -6.24 10.77 6.74
CA CYS A 34 -7.44 9.95 6.80
C CYS A 34 -7.26 8.73 7.72
N GLY A 35 -6.07 8.11 7.72
CA GLY A 35 -5.74 7.00 8.62
C GLY A 35 -5.79 7.38 10.11
N ALA A 36 -5.46 8.62 10.45
CA ALA A 36 -5.56 9.13 11.82
C ALA A 36 -7.01 9.43 12.21
N PHE A 37 -7.82 10.00 11.32
CA PHE A 37 -9.25 10.25 11.61
C PHE A 37 -10.13 9.00 11.48
N ASN A 38 -9.57 7.89 10.97
CA ASN A 38 -10.31 6.73 10.48
C ASN A 38 -11.44 7.14 9.51
N ALA A 39 -11.17 8.15 8.68
CA ALA A 39 -12.15 8.80 7.81
C ALA A 39 -12.05 8.27 6.38
N ASP A 40 -13.20 8.15 5.73
CA ASP A 40 -13.36 7.93 4.30
C ASP A 40 -14.17 9.07 3.67
N PHE A 41 -14.52 8.92 2.38
CA PHE A 41 -15.14 9.98 1.58
C PHE A 41 -16.48 9.54 0.96
N ASP A 42 -17.23 8.69 1.67
CA ASP A 42 -18.53 8.18 1.22
C ASP A 42 -19.74 8.94 1.84
N GLY A 43 -19.47 9.96 2.65
CA GLY A 43 -20.50 10.77 3.34
C GLY A 43 -20.11 11.27 4.73
N ASP A 44 -18.92 10.90 5.20
CA ASP A 44 -18.34 11.33 6.47
C ASP A 44 -18.39 12.85 6.70
N GLN A 45 -18.72 13.24 7.93
CA GLN A 45 -18.75 14.63 8.38
C GLN A 45 -17.65 14.90 9.40
N MET A 46 -17.09 16.11 9.37
CA MET A 46 -16.09 16.56 10.34
C MET A 46 -16.53 17.84 11.02
N ALA A 47 -16.31 17.91 12.33
CA ALA A 47 -16.53 19.10 13.12
C ALA A 47 -15.33 20.04 13.05
N VAL A 48 -15.64 21.33 12.99
CA VAL A 48 -14.65 22.41 12.87
C VAL A 48 -14.69 23.25 14.13
N HIS A 49 -13.54 23.42 14.78
CA HIS A 49 -13.40 24.30 15.94
C HIS A 49 -12.35 25.38 15.66
N VAL A 50 -12.60 26.59 16.14
CA VAL A 50 -11.70 27.74 15.95
C VAL A 50 -11.14 28.13 17.32
N PRO A 51 -9.82 27.97 17.56
CA PRO A 51 -9.20 28.50 18.77
C PRO A 51 -9.23 30.03 18.73
N VAL A 52 -9.69 30.66 19.81
CA VAL A 52 -9.89 32.11 19.87
C VAL A 52 -8.76 32.81 20.62
N THR A 53 -8.36 32.31 21.79
CA THR A 53 -7.28 32.93 22.59
C THR A 53 -5.91 32.68 21.97
N ASP A 54 -4.96 33.56 22.25
CA ASP A 54 -3.59 33.44 21.73
C ASP A 54 -2.93 32.15 22.21
N GLU A 55 -3.16 31.75 23.47
CA GLU A 55 -2.64 30.51 24.03
C GLU A 55 -3.18 29.27 23.30
N ALA A 56 -4.48 29.27 22.97
CA ALA A 56 -5.11 28.16 22.25
C ALA A 56 -4.63 28.11 20.79
N GLN A 57 -4.37 29.25 20.17
CA GLN A 57 -3.79 29.31 18.82
C GLN A 57 -2.35 28.80 18.82
N GLU A 58 -1.55 29.16 19.82
CA GLU A 58 -0.17 28.69 19.96
C GLU A 58 -0.11 27.18 20.26
N GLU A 59 -0.96 26.68 21.16
CA GLU A 59 -1.09 25.25 21.42
C GLU A 59 -1.47 24.48 20.15
N ALA A 60 -2.45 24.98 19.40
CA ALA A 60 -2.86 24.38 18.14
C ALA A 60 -1.70 24.33 17.14
N ALA A 61 -0.95 25.44 16.99
CA ALA A 61 0.15 25.57 16.05
C ALA A 61 1.40 24.77 16.45
N ARG A 62 1.64 24.56 17.74
CA ARG A 62 2.87 23.92 18.23
C ARG A 62 2.68 22.43 18.54
N LEU A 63 1.54 22.04 19.09
CA LEU A 63 1.29 20.68 19.60
C LEU A 63 0.32 19.88 18.74
N MET A 64 -0.71 20.53 18.19
CA MET A 64 -1.79 19.81 17.49
C MET A 64 -1.60 19.73 15.98
N VAL A 65 -0.57 20.36 15.41
CA VAL A 65 -0.29 20.30 13.97
C VAL A 65 0.05 18.87 13.54
N THR A 66 -0.45 18.47 12.37
CA THR A 66 -0.24 17.13 11.79
C THR A 66 1.24 16.74 11.67
N SER A 67 2.13 17.67 11.29
CA SER A 67 3.58 17.40 11.15
C SER A 67 4.27 17.03 12.45
N LYS A 68 3.70 17.39 13.61
CA LYS A 68 4.18 16.97 14.93
C LYS A 68 3.54 15.66 15.41
N ASN A 69 2.43 15.27 14.79
CA ASN A 69 1.61 14.12 15.13
C ASN A 69 1.74 12.99 14.09
N MET A 70 2.97 12.78 13.60
CA MET A 70 3.30 11.80 12.56
C MET A 70 3.33 10.35 13.04
N LEU A 71 3.55 10.14 14.34
CA LEU A 71 3.68 8.82 14.95
C LEU A 71 2.43 8.46 15.77
N ASN A 72 2.08 7.19 15.76
CA ASN A 72 1.08 6.65 16.64
C ASN A 72 1.63 6.61 18.09
N PRO A 73 0.95 7.23 19.07
CA PRO A 73 1.38 7.25 20.47
C PRO A 73 1.51 5.85 21.09
N SER A 74 0.77 4.85 20.59
CA SER A 74 0.72 3.52 21.18
C SER A 74 1.92 2.64 20.80
N ASN A 75 2.50 2.82 19.61
CA ASN A 75 3.54 1.92 19.10
C ASN A 75 4.72 2.62 18.40
N GLY A 76 4.70 3.95 18.32
CA GLY A 76 5.78 4.74 17.72
C GLY A 76 5.89 4.62 16.20
N GLU A 77 4.97 3.92 15.53
CA GLU A 77 5.01 3.77 14.08
C GLU A 77 4.37 4.97 13.37
N PRO A 78 4.80 5.31 12.13
CA PRO A 78 4.17 6.36 11.35
C PRO A 78 2.69 6.06 11.07
N ILE A 79 1.81 6.96 11.50
CA ILE A 79 0.36 6.89 11.21
C ILE A 79 0.01 7.57 9.89
N VAL A 80 0.73 8.65 9.58
CA VAL A 80 0.61 9.42 8.34
C VAL A 80 1.43 8.69 7.26
N SER A 81 0.91 7.55 6.83
CA SER A 81 1.54 6.69 5.83
C SER A 81 0.68 6.63 4.56
N PRO A 82 1.30 6.53 3.37
CA PRO A 82 0.60 6.29 2.12
C PRO A 82 -0.33 5.08 2.21
N SER A 83 -1.51 5.21 1.63
CA SER A 83 -2.54 4.17 1.59
C SER A 83 -3.08 4.00 0.17
N GLN A 84 -3.68 2.83 -0.11
CA GLN A 84 -4.41 2.54 -1.34
C GLN A 84 -3.61 2.95 -2.60
N ASP A 85 -4.16 3.86 -3.41
CA ASP A 85 -3.62 4.27 -4.69
C ASP A 85 -2.20 4.85 -4.59
N MET A 86 -1.89 5.54 -3.50
CA MET A 86 -0.53 6.05 -3.28
C MET A 86 0.48 4.90 -3.19
N VAL A 87 0.11 3.83 -2.48
CA VAL A 87 0.94 2.61 -2.38
C VAL A 87 1.01 1.93 -3.73
N LEU A 88 -0.12 1.80 -4.42
CA LEU A 88 -0.19 1.12 -5.71
C LEU A 88 0.71 1.79 -6.76
N GLY A 89 0.70 3.11 -6.85
CA GLY A 89 1.55 3.85 -7.78
C GLY A 89 3.03 3.74 -7.47
N CYS A 90 3.41 3.79 -6.19
CA CYS A 90 4.81 3.57 -5.78
C CYS A 90 5.25 2.13 -6.03
N TYR A 91 4.39 1.15 -5.76
CA TYR A 91 4.63 -0.26 -6.03
C TYR A 91 4.82 -0.50 -7.53
N TYR A 92 3.91 0.01 -8.37
CA TYR A 92 4.01 -0.07 -9.82
C TYR A 92 5.34 0.51 -10.29
N LEU A 93 5.64 1.76 -9.93
CA LEU A 93 6.87 2.44 -10.33
C LEU A 93 8.14 1.65 -9.94
N THR A 94 8.17 1.02 -8.78
CA THR A 94 9.38 0.36 -8.25
C THR A 94 9.46 -1.15 -8.52
N ARG A 95 8.46 -1.72 -9.18
CA ARG A 95 8.47 -3.13 -9.59
C ARG A 95 9.59 -3.38 -10.61
N LYS A 96 10.21 -4.56 -10.49
CA LYS A 96 11.16 -5.12 -11.47
C LYS A 96 10.49 -6.30 -12.16
N ASP A 97 10.62 -6.39 -13.48
CA ASP A 97 10.16 -7.56 -14.22
C ASP A 97 11.20 -8.70 -14.06
N GLU A 98 10.76 -9.86 -13.56
CA GLU A 98 11.66 -10.97 -13.19
C GLU A 98 12.30 -11.67 -14.40
N ASP A 99 11.64 -11.66 -15.56
CA ASP A 99 12.04 -12.44 -16.73
C ASP A 99 13.02 -11.72 -17.69
N THR A 100 13.66 -10.65 -17.24
CA THR A 100 14.58 -9.87 -18.08
C THR A 100 15.95 -9.71 -17.43
N GLU A 101 17.01 -10.00 -18.20
CA GLU A 101 18.37 -9.65 -17.80
C GLU A 101 18.66 -8.18 -18.10
N ALA A 102 19.54 -7.56 -17.30
CA ALA A 102 19.96 -6.20 -17.50
C ALA A 102 20.85 -6.07 -18.76
N LYS A 103 20.22 -5.71 -19.88
CA LYS A 103 20.90 -5.54 -21.19
C LYS A 103 21.61 -4.20 -21.33
N TYR A 104 21.10 -3.16 -20.69
CA TYR A 104 21.59 -1.80 -20.85
C TYR A 104 22.38 -1.32 -19.63
N VAL A 105 23.45 -0.58 -19.89
CA VAL A 105 24.31 0.03 -18.88
C VAL A 105 24.36 1.53 -19.11
N PHE A 106 24.06 2.32 -18.09
CA PHE A 106 24.03 3.78 -18.15
C PHE A 106 25.08 4.39 -17.21
N VAL A 107 25.65 5.52 -17.63
CA VAL A 107 26.66 6.24 -16.84
C VAL A 107 26.00 7.09 -15.77
N ASN A 108 24.93 7.79 -16.14
CA ASN A 108 24.20 8.71 -15.28
C ASN A 108 22.68 8.56 -15.50
N LYS A 109 21.92 9.35 -14.74
CA LYS A 109 20.46 9.35 -14.81
C LYS A 109 19.95 10.00 -16.09
N GLU A 110 20.66 11.01 -16.59
CA GLU A 110 20.31 11.74 -17.80
C GLU A 110 20.27 10.81 -19.02
N ASP A 111 21.28 9.94 -19.17
CA ASP A 111 21.34 8.93 -20.23
C ASP A 111 20.17 7.95 -20.14
N ALA A 112 19.85 7.50 -18.92
CA ALA A 112 18.71 6.60 -18.68
C ALA A 112 17.37 7.28 -19.00
N THR A 113 17.25 8.58 -18.71
CA THR A 113 16.06 9.37 -19.04
C THR A 113 15.90 9.53 -20.54
N MET A 114 16.98 9.85 -21.25
CA MET A 114 16.97 9.91 -22.71
C MET A 114 16.61 8.56 -23.35
N ALA A 115 17.10 7.44 -22.79
CA ALA A 115 16.74 6.12 -23.27
C ALA A 115 15.25 5.80 -23.04
N TYR A 116 14.69 6.23 -21.91
CA TYR A 116 13.26 6.09 -21.62
C TYR A 116 12.40 6.93 -22.59
N ASP A 117 12.77 8.19 -22.80
CA ASP A 117 12.05 9.12 -23.69
C ASP A 117 12.04 8.63 -25.15
N ASN A 118 13.12 7.96 -25.57
CA ASN A 118 13.22 7.32 -26.90
C ASN A 118 12.56 5.93 -26.97
N GLY A 119 11.96 5.44 -25.88
CA GLY A 119 11.27 4.14 -25.83
C GLY A 119 12.20 2.92 -25.86
N VAL A 120 13.49 3.08 -25.55
CA VAL A 120 14.48 1.99 -25.53
C VAL A 120 14.36 1.14 -24.26
N ILE A 121 13.97 1.77 -23.15
CA ILE A 121 13.76 1.13 -21.85
C ILE A 121 12.36 1.44 -21.30
N THR A 122 11.84 0.56 -20.46
CA THR A 122 10.57 0.75 -19.74
C THR A 122 10.83 0.94 -18.23
N PHE A 123 9.80 1.30 -17.46
CA PHE A 123 9.94 1.52 -16.00
C PHE A 123 10.47 0.30 -15.24
N HIS A 124 10.04 -0.90 -15.63
CA HIS A 124 10.28 -2.14 -14.88
C HIS A 124 11.46 -2.95 -15.44
N MET A 125 11.98 -2.57 -16.61
CA MET A 125 13.13 -3.23 -17.22
C MET A 125 14.37 -3.06 -16.33
N PRO A 126 15.10 -4.14 -16.02
CA PRO A 126 16.34 -4.06 -15.27
C PRO A 126 17.44 -3.44 -16.12
N ILE A 127 18.17 -2.53 -15.49
CA ILE A 127 19.27 -1.77 -16.09
C ILE A 127 20.42 -1.71 -15.08
N LYS A 128 21.65 -1.59 -15.57
CA LYS A 128 22.81 -1.30 -14.72
C LYS A 128 23.12 0.19 -14.80
N ILE A 129 23.28 0.85 -13.66
CA ILE A 129 23.62 2.26 -13.61
C ILE A 129 24.72 2.50 -12.57
N ARG A 130 25.60 3.47 -12.84
CA ARG A 130 26.61 3.89 -11.89
C ARG A 130 26.03 4.96 -10.95
N ILE A 131 25.92 4.64 -9.65
CA ILE A 131 25.51 5.57 -8.61
C ILE A 131 26.65 5.69 -7.60
N ASN A 132 27.13 6.91 -7.34
CA ASN A 132 28.22 7.18 -6.41
C ASN A 132 29.47 6.31 -6.64
N GLY A 133 29.81 6.05 -7.91
CA GLY A 133 30.96 5.26 -8.32
C GLY A 133 30.75 3.74 -8.32
N ILE A 134 29.62 3.25 -7.80
CA ILE A 134 29.29 1.81 -7.75
C ILE A 134 28.29 1.48 -8.85
N ILE A 135 28.53 0.41 -9.61
CA ILE A 135 27.57 -0.10 -10.57
C ILE A 135 26.55 -0.94 -9.82
N ILE A 136 25.29 -0.52 -9.87
CA ILE A 136 24.17 -1.24 -9.26
C ILE A 136 23.19 -1.68 -10.35
N GLU A 137 22.54 -2.82 -10.11
CA GLU A 137 21.42 -3.26 -10.94
C GLU A 137 20.11 -2.74 -10.32
N THR A 138 19.34 -1.99 -11.10
CA THR A 138 18.08 -1.36 -10.66
C THR A 138 17.11 -1.24 -11.84
N THR A 139 16.02 -0.49 -11.68
CA THR A 139 15.09 -0.18 -12.77
C THR A 139 14.97 1.34 -12.94
N TYR A 140 14.54 1.79 -14.12
CA TYR A 140 14.34 3.21 -14.37
C TYR A 140 13.30 3.81 -13.41
N GLY A 141 12.23 3.07 -13.10
CA GLY A 141 11.23 3.52 -12.14
C GLY A 141 11.77 3.67 -10.71
N ARG A 142 12.68 2.81 -10.26
CA ARG A 142 13.37 2.98 -8.97
C ARG A 142 14.27 4.21 -8.96
N ILE A 143 14.96 4.53 -10.06
CA ILE A 143 15.76 5.76 -10.18
C ILE A 143 14.86 6.98 -10.03
N LEU A 144 13.72 7.01 -10.73
CA LEU A 144 12.73 8.09 -10.61
C LEU A 144 12.15 8.22 -9.21
N PHE A 145 11.91 7.11 -8.52
CA PHE A 145 11.49 7.15 -7.12
C PHE A 145 12.58 7.76 -6.23
N ASN A 146 13.86 7.46 -6.48
CA ASN A 146 14.95 8.01 -5.68
C ASN A 146 15.13 9.53 -5.83
N ASP A 147 14.56 10.17 -6.86
CA ASP A 147 14.53 11.64 -6.96
C ASP A 147 13.73 12.31 -5.84
N VAL A 148 12.71 11.61 -5.32
CA VAL A 148 11.91 12.11 -4.21
C VAL A 148 12.49 11.74 -2.85
N VAL A 149 13.44 10.81 -2.82
CA VAL A 149 14.12 10.33 -1.60
C VAL A 149 15.24 11.30 -1.24
N ASP A 150 15.33 11.66 0.05
CA ASP A 150 16.45 12.48 0.53
C ASP A 150 17.78 11.69 0.44
N PRO A 151 18.88 12.28 -0.07
CA PRO A 151 20.18 11.61 -0.16
C PRO A 151 20.65 10.96 1.14
N ALA A 152 20.27 11.49 2.30
CA ALA A 152 20.62 10.92 3.62
C ALA A 152 19.98 9.55 3.88
N LEU A 153 18.90 9.19 3.18
CA LEU A 153 18.27 7.87 3.24
C LEU A 153 18.98 6.84 2.36
N GLY A 154 19.92 7.27 1.52
CA GLY A 154 20.59 6.42 0.56
C GLY A 154 19.65 5.90 -0.53
N PHE A 155 20.21 5.11 -1.45
CA PHE A 155 19.49 4.63 -2.61
C PHE A 155 18.54 3.47 -2.25
N VAL A 156 17.26 3.63 -2.56
CA VAL A 156 16.21 2.63 -2.35
C VAL A 156 16.12 1.72 -3.57
N ASN A 157 16.54 0.46 -3.44
CA ASN A 157 16.54 -0.52 -4.53
C ASN A 157 15.68 -1.76 -4.24
N GLU A 158 14.47 -1.55 -3.75
CA GLU A 158 13.50 -2.61 -3.49
C GLU A 158 12.13 -2.24 -4.06
N THR A 159 11.25 -3.22 -4.21
CA THR A 159 9.86 -2.98 -4.60
C THR A 159 9.10 -2.44 -3.40
N LEU A 160 8.47 -1.28 -3.55
CA LEU A 160 7.86 -0.54 -2.45
C LEU A 160 6.40 -0.93 -2.25
N ASN A 161 6.18 -1.96 -1.43
CA ASN A 161 4.87 -2.26 -0.86
C ASN A 161 4.53 -1.36 0.34
N LYS A 162 3.31 -1.48 0.88
CA LYS A 162 2.86 -0.71 2.05
C LYS A 162 3.81 -0.80 3.25
N LYS A 163 4.39 -1.97 3.51
CA LYS A 163 5.32 -2.19 4.62
C LYS A 163 6.66 -1.49 4.37
N ALA A 164 7.20 -1.59 3.16
CA ALA A 164 8.44 -0.95 2.76
C ALA A 164 8.32 0.58 2.83
N LEU A 165 7.21 1.17 2.33
CA LEU A 165 6.94 2.60 2.45
C LEU A 165 6.87 3.07 3.90
N LYS A 166 6.20 2.30 4.76
CA LYS A 166 6.13 2.61 6.20
C LYS A 166 7.52 2.57 6.85
N LYS A 167 8.33 1.56 6.54
CA LYS A 167 9.72 1.45 7.02
C LYS A 167 10.58 2.61 6.53
N LEU A 168 10.41 3.03 5.28
CA LEU A 168 11.12 4.16 4.70
C LEU A 168 10.76 5.48 5.39
N LEU A 169 9.48 5.69 5.71
CA LEU A 169 9.04 6.85 6.49
C LEU A 169 9.54 6.83 7.93
N SER A 170 9.54 5.67 8.60
CA SER A 170 10.16 5.53 9.93
C SER A 170 11.62 5.94 9.90
N ARG A 171 12.39 5.43 8.92
CA ARG A 171 13.80 5.78 8.76
C ARG A 171 14.02 7.28 8.49
N SER A 172 13.13 7.90 7.70
CA SER A 172 13.13 9.35 7.51
C SER A 172 12.90 10.10 8.82
N PHE A 173 11.95 9.65 9.62
CA PHE A 173 11.64 10.27 10.90
C PHE A 173 12.82 10.21 11.86
N ASP A 174 13.50 9.07 11.94
CA ASP A 174 14.64 8.87 12.83
C ASP A 174 15.85 9.74 12.46
N ILE A 175 16.07 9.98 11.16
CA ILE A 175 17.25 10.73 10.67
C ILE A 175 16.99 12.24 10.58
N LYS A 176 15.81 12.64 10.11
CA LYS A 176 15.49 14.04 9.75
C LYS A 176 14.42 14.68 10.64
N GLY A 177 13.72 13.89 11.46
CA GLY A 177 12.62 14.35 12.30
C GLY A 177 11.28 14.46 11.55
N GLY A 178 10.27 14.96 12.27
CA GLY A 178 8.87 14.92 11.82
C GLY A 178 8.52 15.85 10.65
N GLU A 179 9.13 17.03 10.59
CA GLU A 179 8.78 18.05 9.57
C GLU A 179 9.27 17.65 8.17
N GLU A 180 10.55 17.30 8.04
CA GLU A 180 11.11 16.76 6.79
C GLU A 180 10.42 15.46 6.36
N THR A 181 10.04 14.61 7.31
CA THR A 181 9.30 13.38 7.02
C THR A 181 7.89 13.67 6.51
N ALA A 182 7.23 14.73 7.01
CA ALA A 182 5.93 15.15 6.48
C ALA A 182 6.04 15.64 5.02
N PHE A 183 7.08 16.44 4.70
CA PHE A 183 7.35 16.84 3.31
C PHE A 183 7.70 15.64 2.42
N PHE A 184 8.46 14.69 2.93
CA PHE A 184 8.78 13.47 2.20
C PHE A 184 7.54 12.61 1.96
N ALA A 185 6.67 12.44 2.95
CA ALA A 185 5.39 11.74 2.78
C ALA A 185 4.49 12.42 1.73
N ASP A 186 4.49 13.75 1.66
CA ASP A 186 3.77 14.49 0.62
C ASP A 186 4.36 14.26 -0.79
N ARG A 187 5.68 14.22 -0.93
CA ARG A 187 6.34 13.84 -2.19
C ARG A 187 5.99 12.41 -2.62
N ILE A 188 5.95 11.46 -1.68
CA ILE A 188 5.52 10.09 -1.95
C ILE A 188 4.05 10.07 -2.38
N LYS A 189 3.16 10.81 -1.71
CA LYS A 189 1.74 10.94 -2.09
C LYS A 189 1.59 11.41 -3.54
N ASN A 190 2.27 12.51 -3.90
CA ASN A 190 2.18 13.09 -5.26
C ASN A 190 2.72 12.10 -6.32
N THR A 191 3.83 11.44 -6.02
CA THR A 191 4.43 10.40 -6.88
C THR A 191 3.48 9.22 -7.05
N GLY A 192 2.94 8.71 -5.94
CA GLY A 192 1.99 7.61 -5.89
C GLY A 192 0.77 7.89 -6.75
N PHE A 193 0.09 9.04 -6.57
CA PHE A 193 -1.08 9.37 -7.40
C PHE A 193 -0.75 9.53 -8.89
N LYS A 194 0.40 10.13 -9.22
CA LYS A 194 0.85 10.30 -10.61
C LYS A 194 1.01 8.94 -11.29
N TYR A 195 1.76 8.03 -10.67
CA TYR A 195 2.06 6.73 -11.27
C TYR A 195 0.94 5.71 -11.09
N ALA A 196 0.06 5.86 -10.10
CA ALA A 196 -1.18 5.08 -10.04
C ALA A 196 -2.07 5.37 -11.25
N THR A 197 -2.22 6.64 -11.61
CA THR A 197 -2.97 7.02 -12.82
C THR A 197 -2.27 6.53 -14.09
N ALA A 198 -0.95 6.72 -14.19
CA ALA A 198 -0.18 6.30 -15.36
C ALA A 198 -0.10 4.77 -15.53
N SER A 199 -0.29 4.00 -14.44
CA SER A 199 -0.24 2.54 -14.48
C SER A 199 -1.36 1.91 -15.32
N GLY A 200 -2.47 2.62 -15.53
CA GLY A 200 -3.62 2.08 -16.26
C GLY A 200 -4.26 0.86 -15.61
N LEU A 201 -3.97 0.60 -14.33
CA LEU A 201 -4.50 -0.55 -13.60
C LEU A 201 -6.03 -0.45 -13.49
N SER A 202 -6.69 -1.48 -14.00
CA SER A 202 -8.14 -1.62 -13.98
C SER A 202 -8.51 -3.06 -13.64
N ILE A 203 -9.73 -3.26 -13.17
CA ILE A 203 -10.26 -4.59 -12.84
C ILE A 203 -11.36 -4.93 -13.85
N SER A 204 -11.15 -6.02 -14.57
CA SER A 204 -12.10 -6.60 -15.51
C SER A 204 -12.45 -8.04 -15.14
N LYS A 205 -13.52 -8.57 -15.73
CA LYS A 205 -13.86 -9.99 -15.57
C LYS A 205 -12.74 -10.91 -16.07
N SER A 206 -12.02 -10.50 -17.11
CA SER A 206 -10.88 -11.25 -17.66
C SER A 206 -9.68 -11.33 -16.71
N ASP A 207 -9.56 -10.40 -15.77
CA ASP A 207 -8.48 -10.44 -14.77
C ASP A 207 -8.73 -11.50 -13.70
N MET A 208 -9.95 -12.04 -13.59
CA MET A 208 -10.31 -13.06 -12.60
C MET A 208 -10.04 -14.47 -13.14
N PHE A 209 -8.86 -15.00 -12.84
CA PHE A 209 -8.50 -16.37 -13.19
C PHE A 209 -9.16 -17.38 -12.26
N THR A 210 -9.80 -18.39 -12.85
CA THR A 210 -10.32 -19.55 -12.12
C THR A 210 -9.43 -20.76 -12.45
N PRO A 211 -8.87 -21.47 -11.43
CA PRO A 211 -8.04 -22.64 -11.67
C PRO A 211 -8.84 -23.74 -12.37
N ALA A 212 -8.24 -24.39 -13.37
CA ALA A 212 -8.89 -25.47 -14.11
C ALA A 212 -9.21 -26.70 -13.23
N ASN A 213 -8.38 -26.96 -12.21
CA ASN A 213 -8.55 -28.07 -11.27
C ASN A 213 -9.56 -27.79 -10.13
N LYS A 214 -10.21 -26.62 -10.12
CA LYS A 214 -11.15 -26.23 -9.05
C LYS A 214 -12.26 -27.27 -8.85
N ASP A 215 -12.89 -27.70 -9.95
CA ASP A 215 -14.03 -28.62 -9.88
C ASP A 215 -13.62 -29.99 -9.35
N ASP A 216 -12.42 -30.46 -9.69
CA ASP A 216 -11.87 -31.72 -9.20
C ASP A 216 -11.55 -31.64 -7.70
N LEU A 217 -10.95 -30.53 -7.23
CA LEU A 217 -10.68 -30.29 -5.81
C LEU A 217 -11.97 -30.27 -4.99
N VAL A 218 -13.03 -29.64 -5.51
CA VAL A 218 -14.35 -29.60 -4.85
C VAL A 218 -14.97 -30.99 -4.81
N ARG A 219 -14.97 -31.74 -5.93
CA ARG A 219 -15.48 -33.12 -5.98
C ARG A 219 -14.77 -34.04 -4.98
N HIS A 220 -13.44 -33.95 -4.89
CA HIS A 220 -12.67 -34.71 -3.91
C HIS A 220 -13.06 -34.35 -2.46
N GLY A 221 -13.37 -33.08 -2.19
CA GLY A 221 -13.93 -32.63 -0.91
C GLY A 221 -15.30 -33.25 -0.61
N GLU A 222 -16.21 -33.19 -1.58
CA GLU A 222 -17.56 -33.75 -1.46
C GLU A 222 -17.54 -35.26 -1.21
N ASP A 223 -16.66 -36.00 -1.89
CA ASP A 223 -16.54 -37.44 -1.71
C ASP A 223 -16.02 -37.80 -0.31
N LYS A 224 -15.08 -37.03 0.23
CA LYS A 224 -14.66 -37.17 1.64
C LYS A 224 -15.80 -36.90 2.62
N ILE A 225 -16.64 -35.90 2.34
CA ILE A 225 -17.81 -35.60 3.18
C ILE A 225 -18.82 -36.73 3.14
N LYS A 226 -19.08 -37.34 1.98
CA LYS A 226 -19.95 -38.51 1.86
C LYS A 226 -19.44 -39.69 2.71
N LEU A 227 -18.12 -39.87 2.86
CA LEU A 227 -17.55 -40.88 3.73
C LEU A 227 -17.77 -40.55 5.21
N ILE A 228 -17.57 -39.28 5.61
CA ILE A 228 -17.82 -38.80 6.98
C ILE A 228 -19.31 -38.95 7.34
N GLN A 229 -20.22 -38.61 6.42
CA GLN A 229 -21.66 -38.78 6.61
C GLN A 229 -22.04 -40.26 6.76
N ARG A 230 -21.46 -41.16 5.94
CA ARG A 230 -21.66 -42.60 6.08
C ARG A 230 -21.16 -43.13 7.43
N ALA A 231 -19.97 -42.72 7.87
CA ALA A 231 -19.44 -43.10 9.18
C ALA A 231 -20.32 -42.62 10.34
N TYR A 232 -20.89 -41.42 10.23
CA TYR A 232 -21.89 -40.92 11.17
C TYR A 232 -23.17 -41.77 11.19
N TRP A 233 -23.72 -42.12 10.01
CA TRP A 233 -24.91 -42.99 9.93
C TRP A 233 -24.69 -44.40 10.48
N HIS A 234 -23.47 -44.92 10.38
CA HIS A 234 -23.09 -46.19 10.99
C HIS A 234 -22.79 -46.08 12.50
N GLY A 235 -22.95 -44.90 13.10
CA GLY A 235 -22.72 -44.67 14.53
C GLY A 235 -21.24 -44.63 14.94
N LEU A 236 -20.31 -44.52 13.98
CA LEU A 236 -18.87 -44.48 14.23
C LEU A 236 -18.36 -43.08 14.62
N LEU A 237 -19.19 -42.05 14.46
CA LEU A 237 -18.87 -40.65 14.76
C LEU A 237 -20.02 -40.01 15.53
N THR A 238 -19.68 -39.12 16.46
CA THR A 238 -20.65 -38.20 17.05
C THR A 238 -20.98 -37.05 16.08
N ASP A 239 -22.10 -36.35 16.32
CA ASP A 239 -22.48 -35.21 15.48
C ASP A 239 -21.45 -34.07 15.54
N LYS A 240 -20.84 -33.87 16.72
CA LYS A 240 -19.76 -32.89 16.92
C LYS A 240 -18.52 -33.26 16.09
N GLU A 241 -18.09 -34.51 16.12
CA GLU A 241 -16.94 -34.97 15.34
C GLU A 241 -17.21 -34.90 13.84
N ARG A 242 -18.42 -35.27 13.39
CA ARG A 242 -18.87 -35.10 12.00
C ARG A 242 -18.72 -33.64 11.56
N TYR A 243 -19.20 -32.70 12.37
CA TYR A 243 -19.14 -31.26 12.09
C TYR A 243 -17.69 -30.76 12.01
N GLU A 244 -16.86 -31.08 13.01
CA GLU A 244 -15.44 -30.68 13.02
C GLU A 244 -14.65 -31.26 11.85
N GLN A 245 -14.87 -32.54 11.50
CA GLN A 245 -14.24 -33.18 10.34
C GLN A 245 -14.68 -32.54 9.03
N THR A 246 -15.96 -32.20 8.90
CA THR A 246 -16.50 -31.50 7.71
C THR A 246 -15.85 -30.14 7.52
N ILE A 247 -15.70 -29.36 8.60
CA ILE A 247 -14.98 -28.07 8.58
C ILE A 247 -13.53 -28.27 8.14
N LYS A 248 -12.83 -29.28 8.68
CA LYS A 248 -11.44 -29.58 8.30
C LYS A 248 -11.32 -29.86 6.81
N VAL A 249 -12.19 -30.70 6.25
CA VAL A 249 -12.19 -31.02 4.81
C VAL A 249 -12.39 -29.76 3.96
N TRP A 250 -13.41 -28.94 4.26
CA TRP A 250 -13.66 -27.73 3.49
C TRP A 250 -12.55 -26.69 3.61
N ASN A 251 -11.93 -26.57 4.79
CA ASN A 251 -10.75 -25.71 4.97
C ASN A 251 -9.57 -26.20 4.13
N THR A 252 -9.32 -27.52 4.05
CA THR A 252 -8.29 -28.07 3.19
C THR A 252 -8.55 -27.77 1.71
N VAL A 253 -9.78 -28.00 1.23
CA VAL A 253 -10.16 -27.72 -0.17
C VAL A 253 -10.01 -26.23 -0.47
N LYS A 254 -10.52 -25.35 0.42
CA LYS A 254 -10.37 -23.89 0.29
C LYS A 254 -8.90 -23.48 0.18
N ASN A 255 -8.03 -24.02 1.02
CA ASN A 255 -6.61 -23.70 1.02
C ASN A 255 -5.91 -24.18 -0.26
N GLN A 256 -6.27 -25.37 -0.76
CA GLN A 256 -5.74 -25.91 -2.02
C GLN A 256 -6.17 -25.04 -3.21
N VAL A 257 -7.46 -24.72 -3.32
CA VAL A 257 -7.96 -23.84 -4.39
C VAL A 257 -7.30 -22.45 -4.31
N SER A 258 -7.15 -21.90 -3.09
CA SER A 258 -6.48 -20.61 -2.88
C SER A 258 -5.02 -20.61 -3.31
N ALA A 259 -4.28 -21.71 -3.05
CA ALA A 259 -2.90 -21.85 -3.48
C ALA A 259 -2.77 -21.91 -5.01
N GLU A 260 -3.63 -22.68 -5.67
CA GLU A 260 -3.68 -22.78 -7.14
C GLU A 260 -4.12 -21.48 -7.81
N MET A 261 -5.00 -20.71 -7.16
CA MET A 261 -5.35 -19.37 -7.63
C MET A 261 -4.12 -18.46 -7.63
N LYS A 262 -3.31 -18.48 -6.56
CA LYS A 262 -2.12 -17.61 -6.45
C LYS A 262 -1.07 -17.90 -7.52
N THR A 263 -0.90 -19.16 -7.91
CA THR A 263 0.03 -19.54 -8.99
C THR A 263 -0.48 -19.16 -10.37
N ALA A 264 -1.80 -19.08 -10.55
CA ALA A 264 -2.42 -18.68 -11.82
C ALA A 264 -2.35 -17.16 -12.09
N PHE A 265 -2.26 -16.33 -11.05
CA PHE A 265 -2.11 -14.88 -11.21
C PHE A 265 -0.66 -14.52 -11.57
N ASN A 266 -0.47 -13.91 -12.74
CA ASN A 266 0.83 -13.36 -13.13
C ASN A 266 1.07 -11.98 -12.49
N GLN A 267 2.34 -11.55 -12.41
CA GLN A 267 2.71 -10.23 -11.87
C GLN A 267 2.15 -9.06 -12.68
N GLN A 268 1.75 -9.30 -13.93
CA GLN A 268 1.12 -8.29 -14.79
C GLN A 268 -0.37 -8.10 -14.49
N ASN A 269 -1.01 -9.03 -13.77
CA ASN A 269 -2.43 -8.94 -13.44
C ASN A 269 -2.69 -7.81 -12.44
N SER A 270 -3.72 -7.01 -12.72
CA SER A 270 -4.09 -5.88 -11.87
C SER A 270 -4.52 -6.29 -10.45
N ILE A 271 -5.25 -7.40 -10.33
CA ILE A 271 -5.72 -7.93 -9.04
C ILE A 271 -4.52 -8.41 -8.21
N PHE A 272 -3.56 -9.07 -8.85
CA PHE A 272 -2.32 -9.45 -8.18
C PHE A 272 -1.58 -8.23 -7.62
N ASN A 273 -1.40 -7.19 -8.44
CA ASN A 273 -0.71 -5.97 -8.04
C ASN A 273 -1.41 -5.23 -6.88
N LEU A 274 -2.75 -5.23 -6.85
CA LEU A 274 -3.53 -4.65 -5.75
C LEU A 274 -3.27 -5.35 -4.41
N ILE A 275 -3.25 -6.69 -4.43
CA ILE A 275 -3.07 -7.51 -3.22
C ILE A 275 -1.61 -7.50 -2.76
N ASP A 276 -0.67 -7.74 -3.66
CA ASP A 276 0.77 -7.86 -3.32
C ASP A 276 1.36 -6.53 -2.83
N SER A 277 0.93 -5.41 -3.41
CA SER A 277 1.32 -4.07 -2.94
C SER A 277 0.81 -3.77 -1.52
N GLY A 278 -0.24 -4.47 -1.06
CA GLY A 278 -0.95 -4.16 0.18
C GLY A 278 -1.76 -2.87 0.10
N ALA A 279 -2.09 -2.41 -1.11
CA ALA A 279 -2.95 -1.24 -1.34
C ALA A 279 -4.38 -1.52 -0.88
N ARG A 280 -4.91 -2.72 -1.15
CA ARG A 280 -6.24 -3.19 -0.73
C ARG A 280 -6.21 -4.65 -0.27
#